data_AF-A0A2N7PLH8-F1
#
_entry.id   AF-A0A2N7PLH8-F1
#
_cell.length_a   1.000
_cell.length_b   1.000
_cell.length_c   1.000
_cell.angle_alpha   90.00
_cell.angle_beta   90.00
_cell.angle_gamma   90.00
#
_symmetry.space_group_name_H-M   'P 1'
#
loop_
_entity.id
_entity.type
_entity.pdbx_description
1 polymer ?
#
loop_
_entity_poly.entity_id
_entity_poly.type
_entity_poly.pdbx_seq_one_letter_code
_entity_poly.pdbx_strand_id
1 'polypeptide(L)' 'PYVHPEVAFMLHGFGDPVPVRTRSFGKGASDVRLMKGKLKVTVGGNCPLFETFIKINKV' A
#
# COMPACT_ATOMS: atom_id res chain seq x y z
N PRO A 1 -13.48 13.98 8.66
CA PRO A 1 -14.91 13.70 8.38
C PRO A 1 -15.18 12.57 7.36
N TYR A 2 -14.27 12.28 6.42
CA TYR A 2 -14.52 11.33 5.31
C TYR A 2 -13.84 9.96 5.43
N VAL A 3 -13.04 9.73 6.49
CA VAL A 3 -12.36 8.46 6.76
C VAL A 3 -12.50 8.14 8.25
N HIS A 4 -12.78 6.87 8.57
CA HIS A 4 -12.90 6.39 9.94
C HIS A 4 -11.58 6.60 10.71
N PRO A 5 -11.61 6.95 12.02
CA PRO A 5 -10.38 7.22 12.78
C PRO A 5 -9.35 6.08 12.81
N GLU A 6 -9.81 4.84 12.66
CA GLU A 6 -8.95 3.64 12.66
C GLU A 6 -8.49 3.22 11.26
N VAL A 7 -8.85 3.97 10.21
CA VAL A 7 -8.53 3.65 8.83
C VAL A 7 -7.57 4.67 8.26
N ALA A 8 -6.54 4.17 7.59
CA ALA A 8 -5.69 4.98 6.73
C ALA A 8 -6.08 4.75 5.27
N PHE A 9 -6.25 5.84 4.53
CA PHE A 9 -6.47 5.81 3.09
C PHE A 9 -5.28 6.44 2.38
N MET A 10 -4.82 5.81 1.30
CA MET A 10 -3.73 6.30 0.46
C MET A 10 -4.04 6.02 -1.01
N LEU A 11 -3.54 6.88 -1.90
CA LEU A 11 -3.66 6.66 -3.34
C LEU A 11 -2.68 5.58 -3.80
N HIS A 12 -3.17 4.66 -4.62
CA HIS A 12 -2.37 3.62 -5.26
C HIS A 12 -1.40 4.23 -6.29
N GLY A 13 -0.20 3.64 -6.44
CA GLY A 13 0.75 3.98 -7.51
C GLY A 13 1.99 4.81 -7.10
N PHE A 14 2.24 4.97 -5.80
CA PHE A 14 3.41 5.68 -5.27
C PHE A 14 4.52 4.73 -4.75
N GLY A 15 5.65 5.30 -4.34
CA GLY A 15 6.79 4.57 -3.79
C GLY A 15 7.64 3.86 -4.84
N ASP A 16 7.80 4.46 -6.03
CA ASP A 16 8.60 3.92 -7.14
C ASP A 16 10.09 3.82 -6.74
N PRO A 17 10.69 2.61 -6.74
CA PRO A 17 12.08 2.43 -6.37
C PRO A 17 13.05 2.51 -7.57
N VAL A 18 12.57 2.77 -8.79
CA VAL A 18 13.40 2.73 -10.01
C VAL A 18 14.13 4.06 -10.23
N PRO A 19 15.47 4.14 -10.12
CA PRO A 19 16.19 5.42 -10.14
C PRO A 19 16.06 6.22 -11.45
N VAL A 20 15.96 5.52 -12.58
CA VAL A 20 15.81 6.17 -13.90
C VAL A 20 14.45 6.82 -14.13
N ARG A 21 13.44 6.48 -13.31
CA ARG A 21 12.12 7.13 -13.35
C ARG A 21 12.14 8.39 -12.49
N THR A 22 12.92 9.37 -12.92
CA THR A 22 13.29 10.56 -12.13
C THR A 22 12.11 11.35 -11.57
N ARG A 23 10.94 11.30 -12.23
CA ARG A 23 9.71 11.99 -11.77
C ARG A 23 8.98 11.26 -10.62
N SER A 24 8.99 9.93 -10.59
CA SER A 24 8.29 9.11 -9.58
C SER A 24 9.22 8.54 -8.51
N PHE A 25 10.53 8.48 -8.79
CA PHE A 25 11.51 7.87 -7.92
C PHE A 25 11.48 8.46 -6.51
N GLY A 26 11.24 7.59 -5.51
CA GLY A 26 11.21 7.96 -4.09
C GLY A 26 10.05 8.88 -3.68
N LYS A 27 9.00 9.02 -4.51
CA LYS A 27 7.84 9.86 -4.18
C LYS A 27 6.75 9.04 -3.49
N GLY A 28 6.30 9.51 -2.33
CA GLY A 28 5.23 8.90 -1.54
C GLY A 28 5.59 7.50 -1.00
N ALA A 29 4.57 6.77 -0.55
CA ALA A 29 4.70 5.40 -0.04
C ALA A 29 3.96 4.42 -0.97
N SER A 30 4.44 3.16 -1.04
CA SER A 30 3.80 2.11 -1.83
C SER A 30 2.86 1.27 -0.96
N ASP A 31 1.57 1.32 -1.27
CA ASP A 31 0.51 0.53 -0.65
C ASP A 31 0.74 -0.99 -0.86
N VAL A 32 1.08 -1.40 -2.08
CA VAL A 32 1.34 -2.81 -2.42
C VAL A 32 2.48 -3.39 -1.59
N ARG A 33 3.48 -2.58 -1.23
CA ARG A 33 4.60 -3.01 -0.38
C ARG A 33 4.20 -3.24 1.07
N LEU A 34 3.06 -2.70 1.51
CA LEU A 34 2.46 -2.93 2.83
C LEU A 34 1.57 -4.18 2.84
N MET A 35 0.95 -4.54 1.71
CA MET A 35 -0.01 -5.66 1.56
C MET A 35 0.68 -7.04 1.45
N LYS A 36 1.75 -7.27 2.21
CA LYS A 36 2.56 -8.49 2.12
C LYS A 36 1.75 -9.74 2.51
N GLY A 37 1.87 -10.80 1.71
CA GLY A 37 1.23 -12.10 1.97
C GLY A 37 -0.24 -12.20 1.54
N LYS A 38 -0.85 -11.09 1.07
CA LYS A 38 -2.27 -11.07 0.70
C LYS A 38 -2.61 -11.70 -0.63
N LEU A 39 -1.62 -12.08 -1.44
CA LEU A 39 -1.85 -12.80 -2.70
C LEU A 39 -1.97 -14.31 -2.52
N LYS A 40 -1.70 -14.84 -1.32
CA LYS A 40 -1.73 -16.28 -1.06
C LYS A 40 -3.10 -16.69 -0.54
N VAL A 41 -4.01 -16.95 -1.47
CA VAL A 41 -5.36 -17.47 -1.19
C VAL A 41 -5.44 -18.95 -1.58
N THR A 42 -6.18 -19.73 -0.80
CA THR A 42 -6.32 -21.18 -1.01
C THR A 42 -7.24 -21.51 -2.19
N VAL A 43 -8.23 -20.66 -2.47
CA VAL A 43 -9.26 -20.86 -3.49
C VAL A 43 -9.66 -19.50 -4.08
N GLY A 44 -10.03 -19.47 -5.36
CA GLY A 44 -10.76 -18.34 -5.96
C GLY A 44 -9.93 -17.27 -6.65
N GLY A 45 -8.59 -17.35 -6.63
CA GLY A 45 -7.71 -16.43 -7.38
C GLY A 45 -7.84 -14.95 -7.00
N ASN A 46 -8.49 -14.66 -5.86
CA ASN A 46 -8.71 -13.30 -5.38
C ASN A 46 -7.46 -12.73 -4.68
N CYS A 47 -7.46 -11.42 -4.51
CA CYS A 47 -6.39 -10.68 -3.83
C CYS A 47 -7.01 -9.88 -2.67
N PRO A 48 -7.11 -10.42 -1.45
CA PRO A 48 -7.63 -9.73 -0.26
C PRO A 48 -6.70 -8.63 0.26
N LEU A 49 -6.40 -7.65 -0.59
CA LEU A 49 -5.46 -6.55 -0.33
C LEU A 49 -5.93 -5.61 0.80
N PHE A 50 -7.24 -5.43 0.95
CA PHE A 50 -7.82 -4.53 1.94
C PHE A 50 -7.80 -5.06 3.37
N GLU A 51 -7.48 -6.34 3.59
CA GLU A 51 -7.31 -6.90 4.93
C GLU A 51 -5.91 -6.63 5.51
N THR A 52 -5.33 -5.47 5.20
CA THR A 52 -3.97 -5.11 5.59
C THR A 52 -3.99 -4.12 6.75
N PHE A 53 -3.45 -4.52 7.89
CA PHE A 53 -3.25 -3.64 9.03
C PHE A 53 -1.86 -3.02 8.98
N ILE A 54 -1.77 -1.74 9.36
CA ILE A 54 -0.54 -0.95 9.33
C ILE A 54 -0.33 -0.23 10.66
N LYS A 55 0.91 0.17 10.93
CA LYS A 55 1.26 1.07 12.02
C LYS A 55 1.83 2.36 11.44
N ILE A 56 1.32 3.50 11.90
CA ILE A 56 1.82 4.83 11.52
C ILE A 56 2.74 5.32 12.62
N ASN A 57 3.94 5.78 12.23
CA ASN A 57 4.86 6.46 13.13
C ASN A 57 5.25 7.81 12.52
N LYS A 58 5.58 8.79 13.37
CA LYS A 58 6.15 10.05 12.92
C LYS A 58 7.58 9.79 12.42
N VAL A 59 7.94 10.39 11.29
CA VAL A 59 9.28 10.34 10.66
C VAL A 59 10.00 11.66 10.90
#